data_AF-A0A6J8EKZ5-F1
#
_entry.id   AF-A0A6J8EKZ5-F1
#
_cell.length_a   1.000
_cell.length_b   1.000
_cell.length_c   1.000
_cell.angle_alpha   90.00
_cell.angle_beta   90.00
_cell.angle_gamma   90.00
#
_symmetry.space_group_name_H-M   'P 1'
#
loop_
_entity.id
_entity.type
_entity.pdbx_description
1 polymer ?
#
loop_
_entity_poly.entity_id
_entity_poly.type
_entity_poly.pdbx_seq_one_letter_code
_entity_poly.pdbx_strand_id
1 'polypeptide(L)'
;MQEQILQFQQLQLQELQRKSQPSTVSAVELPKLDLVSYNGDKLKWTEFWDSFEAAVHTNQSLTKIEKLNYLKSKLFGTANSAISGLTLSHENYDVAISILKERFGNVQSVVNKHYSDLINLQSASNQTTNLRRLYDDLERHLRSLDAMHQDVTQDVFISMITSKLPKEVLIQLEIQKGNNERWTVGKLRQFFNTYITAREAAESQSKETHTGPSSEEKQQSKIQSNSSNFQPGKHLSAEALMTIKPFGKNSGSGNSIVCRYCDGHHWSDECRKFSTIEDRKQKIKGSCYTCLKPGHVSRDCKFEKACYHCKQSKGHHRSLCPKKIPSQHKEVSHLADEIL
;
A
#
# COMPACT_ATOMS: atom_id res chain seq x y z
N MET A 1 40.48 3.60 -78.55
CA MET A 1 39.26 2.79 -78.34
C MET A 1 39.50 1.65 -77.35
N GLN A 2 40.58 0.87 -77.49
CA GLN A 2 40.91 -0.24 -76.60
C GLN A 2 41.22 0.19 -75.15
N GLU A 3 41.91 1.32 -74.95
CA GLU A 3 42.19 1.86 -73.61
C GLU A 3 40.93 2.38 -72.88
N GLN A 4 39.95 2.92 -73.62
CA GLN A 4 38.69 3.37 -73.03
C GLN A 4 37.81 2.21 -72.58
N ILE A 5 37.86 1.08 -73.30
CA ILE A 5 37.17 -0.15 -72.89
C ILE A 5 37.80 -0.73 -71.63
N LEU A 6 39.14 -0.70 -71.52
CA LEU A 6 39.86 -1.18 -70.35
C LEU A 6 39.57 -0.33 -69.10
N GLN A 7 39.49 1.00 -69.25
CA GLN A 7 39.07 1.90 -68.17
C GLN A 7 37.64 1.65 -67.72
N PHE A 8 36.72 1.40 -68.66
CA PHE A 8 35.33 1.11 -68.32
C PHE A 8 35.18 -0.22 -67.57
N GLN A 9 35.93 -1.26 -67.98
CA GLN A 9 35.96 -2.55 -67.27
C GLN A 9 36.56 -2.42 -65.86
N GLN A 10 37.62 -1.62 -65.68
CA GLN A 10 38.19 -1.35 -64.37
C GLN A 10 37.23 -0.61 -63.44
N LEU A 11 36.47 0.34 -63.96
CA LEU A 11 35.44 1.06 -63.19
C LEU A 11 34.31 0.13 -62.76
N GLN A 12 33.84 -0.76 -63.65
CA GLN A 12 32.83 -1.76 -63.30
C GLN A 12 33.31 -2.76 -62.24
N LEU A 13 34.57 -3.19 -62.31
CA LEU A 13 35.17 -4.06 -61.28
C LEU A 13 35.30 -3.35 -59.93
N GLN A 14 35.65 -2.07 -59.91
CA GLN A 14 35.68 -1.27 -58.68
C GLN A 14 34.28 -1.06 -58.08
N GLU A 15 33.23 -0.91 -58.90
CA GLU A 15 31.85 -0.79 -58.40
C GLU A 15 31.33 -2.11 -57.82
N LEU A 16 31.68 -3.26 -58.42
CA LEU A 16 31.33 -4.58 -57.89
C LEU A 16 32.05 -4.89 -56.57
N GLN A 17 33.30 -4.42 -56.41
CA GLN A 17 34.02 -4.50 -55.14
C GLN A 17 33.45 -3.55 -54.07
N ARG A 18 32.92 -2.38 -54.48
CA ARG A 18 32.25 -1.44 -53.57
C ARG A 18 30.90 -1.97 -53.07
N LYS A 19 30.19 -2.75 -53.89
CA LYS A 19 28.91 -3.42 -53.52
C LYS A 19 29.08 -4.67 -52.65
N SER A 20 30.31 -5.18 -52.50
CA SER A 20 30.62 -6.39 -51.70
C SER A 20 31.37 -6.08 -50.40
N GLN A 21 31.59 -4.81 -50.06
CA GLN A 21 31.95 -4.48 -48.69
C GLN A 21 30.72 -4.67 -47.79
N PRO A 22 30.80 -5.50 -46.72
CA PRO A 22 29.79 -5.45 -45.69
C PRO A 22 29.81 -4.01 -45.16
N SER A 23 28.71 -3.28 -45.36
CA SER A 23 28.52 -2.02 -44.68
C SER A 23 28.69 -2.33 -43.20
N THR A 24 29.82 -1.92 -42.63
CA THR A 24 29.96 -1.77 -41.19
C THR A 24 28.99 -0.66 -40.85
N VAL A 25 27.72 -1.05 -40.67
CA VAL A 25 26.77 -0.26 -39.91
C VAL A 25 27.53 -0.01 -38.63
N SER A 26 27.95 1.23 -38.39
CA SER A 26 28.45 1.60 -37.07
C SER A 26 27.24 1.44 -36.18
N ALA A 27 27.06 0.21 -35.69
CA ALA A 27 26.18 -0.07 -34.59
C ALA A 27 26.74 0.81 -33.50
N VAL A 28 26.04 1.93 -33.26
CA VAL A 28 26.14 2.65 -32.02
C VAL A 28 26.00 1.55 -30.98
N GLU A 29 27.12 1.17 -30.34
CA GLU A 29 27.09 0.23 -29.23
C GLU A 29 26.40 0.97 -28.10
N LEU A 30 25.07 0.89 -28.13
CA LEU A 30 24.22 1.23 -27.02
C LEU A 30 24.76 0.44 -25.82
N PRO A 31 24.84 1.05 -24.62
CA PRO A 31 25.17 0.33 -23.41
C PRO A 31 24.38 -0.97 -23.39
N LYS A 32 25.07 -2.12 -23.25
CA LYS A 32 24.44 -3.46 -23.29
C LYS A 32 23.16 -3.39 -22.47
N LEU A 33 22.01 -3.49 -23.14
CA LEU A 33 20.72 -3.34 -22.49
C LEU A 33 20.62 -4.43 -21.44
N ASP A 34 20.80 -4.08 -20.18
CA ASP A 34 20.92 -5.06 -19.13
C ASP A 34 19.51 -5.59 -18.87
N LEU A 35 19.21 -6.75 -19.46
CA LEU A 35 17.89 -7.35 -19.35
C LEU A 35 17.53 -7.52 -17.89
N VAL A 36 16.37 -6.97 -17.51
CA VAL A 36 15.86 -7.00 -16.15
C VAL A 36 15.64 -8.46 -15.76
N SER A 37 16.13 -8.83 -14.58
CA SER A 37 15.89 -10.19 -14.07
C SER A 37 14.42 -10.35 -13.70
N TYR A 38 13.84 -11.51 -13.99
CA TYR A 38 12.41 -11.76 -13.83
C TYR A 38 12.11 -12.90 -12.84
N ASN A 39 11.25 -12.62 -11.86
CA ASN A 39 10.93 -13.54 -10.76
C ASN A 39 9.63 -14.36 -10.95
N GLY A 40 8.82 -14.02 -11.97
CA GLY A 40 7.47 -14.56 -12.16
C GLY A 40 6.33 -13.62 -11.74
N ASP A 41 6.61 -12.34 -11.51
CA ASP A 41 5.55 -11.34 -11.30
C ASP A 41 4.74 -11.11 -12.58
N LYS A 42 3.45 -11.44 -12.56
CA LYS A 42 2.56 -11.31 -13.73
C LYS A 42 2.41 -9.86 -14.20
N LEU A 43 2.53 -8.88 -13.29
CA LEU A 43 2.41 -7.46 -13.64
C LEU A 43 3.61 -6.97 -14.45
N LYS A 44 4.80 -7.50 -14.14
CA LYS A 44 6.06 -7.16 -14.82
C LYS A 44 6.35 -8.07 -16.01
N TRP A 45 5.46 -9.01 -16.32
CA TRP A 45 5.64 -9.93 -17.45
C TRP A 45 5.76 -9.16 -18.76
N THR A 46 4.87 -8.19 -19.02
CA THR A 46 4.87 -7.40 -20.26
C THR A 46 6.19 -6.65 -20.43
N GLU A 47 6.62 -5.91 -19.42
CA GLU A 47 7.89 -5.17 -19.43
C GLU A 47 9.10 -6.10 -19.68
N PHE A 48 9.15 -7.24 -18.99
CA PHE A 48 10.20 -8.23 -19.18
C PHE A 48 10.15 -8.85 -20.58
N TRP A 49 8.96 -9.27 -21.03
CA TRP A 49 8.78 -9.95 -22.30
C TRP A 49 9.12 -9.04 -23.47
N ASP A 50 8.65 -7.80 -23.47
CA ASP A 50 8.92 -6.83 -24.55
C ASP A 50 10.42 -6.54 -24.64
N SER A 51 11.09 -6.37 -23.49
CA SER A 51 12.54 -6.16 -23.43
C SER A 51 13.31 -7.39 -23.92
N PHE A 52 12.94 -8.60 -23.46
CA PHE A 52 13.55 -9.86 -23.89
C PHE A 52 13.28 -10.15 -25.36
N GLU A 53 12.10 -9.80 -25.86
CA GLU A 53 11.70 -10.03 -27.24
C GLU A 53 12.52 -9.18 -28.20
N ALA A 54 12.67 -7.89 -27.88
CA ALA A 54 13.48 -6.96 -28.66
C ALA A 54 14.99 -7.30 -28.62
N ALA A 55 15.51 -7.72 -27.46
CA ALA A 55 16.94 -7.95 -27.30
C ALA A 55 17.41 -9.36 -27.73
N VAL A 56 16.61 -10.39 -27.48
CA VAL A 56 17.03 -11.81 -27.60
C VAL A 56 16.12 -12.61 -28.52
N HIS A 57 14.79 -12.54 -28.37
CA HIS A 57 13.87 -13.40 -29.13
C HIS A 57 13.94 -13.13 -30.64
N THR A 58 13.89 -11.86 -31.05
CA THR A 58 13.90 -11.42 -32.46
C THR A 58 15.30 -11.44 -33.09
N ASN A 59 16.36 -11.55 -32.28
CA ASN A 59 17.73 -11.57 -32.77
C ASN A 59 18.03 -12.88 -33.51
N GLN A 60 18.28 -12.80 -34.82
CA GLN A 60 18.57 -13.96 -35.68
C GLN A 60 20.00 -14.48 -35.56
N SER A 61 20.92 -13.70 -34.97
CA SER A 61 22.31 -14.12 -34.76
C SER A 61 22.49 -15.14 -33.64
N LEU A 62 21.49 -15.29 -32.76
CA LEU A 62 21.51 -16.21 -31.63
C LEU A 62 20.76 -17.51 -31.97
N THR A 63 21.38 -18.65 -31.63
CA THR A 63 20.73 -19.96 -31.71
C THR A 63 19.68 -20.12 -30.61
N LYS A 64 18.70 -21.01 -30.80
CA LYS A 64 17.67 -21.27 -29.77
C LYS A 64 18.27 -21.76 -28.45
N ILE A 65 19.38 -22.50 -28.49
CA ILE A 65 20.09 -22.95 -27.28
C ILE A 65 20.71 -21.75 -26.54
N GLU A 66 21.35 -20.83 -27.24
CA GLU A 66 21.91 -19.61 -26.63
C GLU A 66 20.80 -18.73 -26.04
N LYS A 67 19.68 -18.57 -26.77
CA LYS A 67 18.50 -17.86 -26.26
C LYS A 67 17.94 -18.51 -25.00
N LEU A 68 17.86 -19.85 -24.95
CA LEU A 68 17.39 -20.59 -23.77
C LEU A 68 18.35 -20.46 -22.58
N ASN A 69 19.66 -20.51 -22.82
CA ASN A 69 20.67 -20.25 -21.79
C ASN A 69 20.53 -18.85 -21.20
N TYR A 70 20.40 -17.85 -22.09
CA TYR A 70 20.23 -16.46 -21.68
C TYR A 70 18.93 -16.27 -20.90
N LEU A 71 17.83 -16.84 -21.38
CA LEU A 71 16.54 -16.85 -20.68
C LEU A 71 16.70 -17.41 -19.26
N LYS A 72 17.27 -18.61 -19.11
CA LYS A 72 17.50 -19.22 -17.79
C LYS A 72 18.35 -18.35 -16.87
N SER A 73 19.36 -17.65 -17.38
CA SER A 73 20.20 -16.77 -16.56
C SER A 73 19.47 -15.52 -16.03
N LYS A 74 18.43 -15.06 -16.71
CA LYS A 74 17.65 -13.88 -16.33
C LYS A 74 16.40 -14.21 -15.53
N LEU A 75 16.02 -15.49 -15.47
CA LEU A 75 14.89 -15.94 -14.67
C LEU A 75 15.34 -16.36 -13.27
N PHE A 76 14.55 -16.00 -12.27
CA PHE A 76 14.73 -16.47 -10.90
C PHE A 76 13.38 -16.76 -10.23
N GLY A 77 13.40 -17.28 -9.00
CA GLY A 77 12.19 -17.56 -8.23
C GLY A 77 11.20 -18.48 -8.97
N THR A 78 9.94 -18.05 -9.03
CA THR A 78 8.85 -18.86 -9.61
C THR A 78 8.95 -19.01 -11.12
N ALA A 79 9.52 -18.03 -11.83
CA ALA A 79 9.71 -18.11 -13.27
C ALA A 79 10.79 -19.12 -13.66
N ASN A 80 11.93 -19.12 -12.96
CA ASN A 80 12.96 -20.14 -13.20
C ASN A 80 12.45 -21.54 -12.85
N SER A 81 11.73 -21.66 -11.72
CA SER A 81 11.14 -22.93 -11.30
C SER A 81 10.21 -23.52 -12.36
N ALA A 82 9.47 -22.67 -13.09
CA ALA A 82 8.54 -23.08 -14.14
C ALA A 82 9.21 -23.81 -15.33
N ILE A 83 10.46 -23.49 -15.64
CA ILE A 83 11.20 -24.06 -16.78
C ILE A 83 12.44 -24.88 -16.36
N SER A 84 12.64 -25.05 -15.05
CA SER A 84 13.83 -25.69 -14.48
C SER A 84 14.03 -27.14 -14.94
N GLY A 85 12.94 -27.87 -15.21
CA GLY A 85 12.95 -29.25 -15.70
C GLY A 85 13.30 -29.41 -17.18
N LEU A 86 13.41 -28.32 -17.95
CA LEU A 86 13.74 -28.39 -19.37
C LEU A 86 15.26 -28.48 -19.58
N THR A 87 15.72 -29.37 -20.45
CA THR A 87 17.14 -29.44 -20.84
C THR A 87 17.47 -28.34 -21.87
N LEU A 88 18.76 -28.01 -22.00
CA LEU A 88 19.24 -27.03 -22.98
C LEU A 88 19.20 -27.65 -24.39
N SER A 89 18.09 -27.46 -25.09
CA SER A 89 17.90 -27.93 -26.47
C SER A 89 17.17 -26.89 -27.31
N HIS A 90 17.27 -27.03 -28.64
CA HIS A 90 16.55 -26.16 -29.58
C HIS A 90 15.03 -26.28 -29.43
N GLU A 91 14.53 -27.50 -29.23
CA GLU A 91 13.10 -27.81 -29.09
C GLU A 91 12.52 -27.23 -27.79
N ASN A 92 13.29 -27.32 -26.70
CA ASN A 92 12.84 -26.86 -25.39
C ASN A 92 12.78 -25.33 -25.27
N TYR A 93 13.39 -24.58 -26.18
CA TYR A 93 13.28 -23.12 -26.18
C TYR A 93 11.84 -22.69 -26.41
N ASP A 94 11.20 -23.18 -27.46
CA ASP A 94 9.82 -22.79 -27.81
C ASP A 94 8.84 -23.27 -26.71
N VAL A 95 9.11 -24.43 -26.12
CA VAL A 95 8.36 -24.96 -24.96
C VAL A 95 8.52 -24.06 -23.74
N ALA A 96 9.74 -23.62 -23.42
CA ALA A 96 10.01 -22.72 -22.30
C ALA A 96 9.25 -21.40 -22.45
N ILE A 97 9.29 -20.80 -23.65
CA ILE A 97 8.55 -19.56 -23.94
C ILE A 97 7.04 -19.76 -23.78
N SER A 98 6.52 -20.87 -24.29
CA SER A 98 5.08 -21.20 -24.21
C SER A 98 4.63 -21.33 -22.76
N ILE A 99 5.37 -22.06 -21.93
CA ILE A 99 5.10 -22.21 -20.49
C ILE A 99 5.11 -20.85 -19.78
N LEU A 100 6.09 -20.00 -20.08
CA LEU A 100 6.19 -18.68 -19.45
C LEU A 100 5.04 -17.75 -19.87
N LYS A 101 4.71 -17.72 -21.16
CA LYS A 101 3.57 -16.95 -21.69
C LYS A 101 2.24 -17.42 -21.11
N GLU A 102 2.03 -18.73 -21.01
CA GLU A 102 0.81 -19.31 -20.45
C GLU A 102 0.67 -18.98 -18.95
N ARG A 103 1.75 -19.18 -18.18
CA ARG A 103 1.72 -19.07 -16.72
C ARG A 103 1.77 -17.63 -16.24
N PHE A 104 2.56 -16.78 -16.89
CA PHE A 104 2.86 -15.42 -16.45
C PHE A 104 2.29 -14.34 -17.38
N GLY A 105 2.14 -14.65 -18.67
CA GLY A 105 1.52 -13.76 -19.65
C GLY A 105 0.01 -13.65 -19.57
N ASN A 106 -0.64 -14.42 -18.69
CA ASN A 106 -2.06 -14.25 -18.40
C ASN A 106 -2.32 -13.00 -17.52
N VAL A 107 -2.07 -11.83 -18.11
CA VAL A 107 -2.47 -10.51 -17.59
C VAL A 107 -3.99 -10.43 -17.48
N GLN A 108 -4.72 -11.16 -18.31
CA GLN A 108 -6.19 -11.22 -18.28
C GLN A 108 -6.75 -11.70 -16.94
N SER A 109 -6.09 -12.65 -16.27
CA SER A 109 -6.48 -13.06 -14.92
C SER A 109 -6.37 -11.92 -13.90
N VAL A 110 -5.39 -11.03 -14.06
CA VAL A 110 -5.20 -9.86 -13.20
C VAL A 110 -6.24 -8.78 -13.54
N VAL A 111 -6.44 -8.50 -14.84
CA VAL A 111 -7.49 -7.61 -15.35
C VAL A 111 -8.88 -8.05 -14.83
N ASN A 112 -9.23 -9.32 -15.01
CA ASN A 112 -10.48 -9.90 -14.51
C ASN A 112 -10.64 -9.77 -13.00
N LYS A 113 -9.53 -9.89 -12.26
CA LYS A 113 -9.54 -9.65 -10.82
C LYS A 113 -9.86 -8.19 -10.50
N HIS A 114 -9.26 -7.21 -11.17
CA HIS A 114 -9.59 -5.80 -10.96
C HIS A 114 -11.05 -5.49 -11.31
N TYR A 115 -11.57 -6.03 -12.41
CA TYR A 115 -12.99 -5.92 -12.76
C TYR A 115 -13.89 -6.55 -11.70
N SER A 116 -13.57 -7.77 -11.27
CA SER A 116 -14.34 -8.47 -10.23
C SER A 116 -14.33 -7.70 -8.91
N ASP A 117 -13.17 -7.21 -8.47
CA ASP A 117 -13.05 -6.42 -7.24
C ASP A 117 -13.85 -5.11 -7.35
N LEU A 118 -13.81 -4.41 -8.50
CA LEU A 118 -14.62 -3.21 -8.78
C LEU A 118 -16.13 -3.47 -8.70
N ILE A 119 -16.61 -4.52 -9.37
CA ILE A 119 -18.03 -4.91 -9.39
C ILE A 119 -18.50 -5.24 -7.97
N ASN A 120 -17.64 -5.90 -7.18
CA ASN A 120 -17.95 -6.36 -5.84
C ASN A 120 -17.68 -5.34 -4.72
N LEU A 121 -17.21 -4.12 -5.06
CA LEU A 121 -17.07 -3.04 -4.09
C LEU A 121 -18.39 -2.80 -3.36
N GLN A 122 -18.30 -2.62 -2.04
CA GLN A 122 -19.46 -2.35 -1.20
C GLN A 122 -19.83 -0.88 -1.29
N SER A 123 -21.13 -0.59 -1.31
CA SER A 123 -21.60 0.80 -1.29
C SER A 123 -21.18 1.48 0.01
N ALA A 124 -20.66 2.70 -0.10
CA ALA A 124 -20.20 3.43 1.07
C ALA A 124 -21.39 4.00 1.87
N SER A 125 -21.25 4.03 3.19
CA SER A 125 -22.09 4.88 4.04
C SER A 125 -21.78 6.36 3.77
N ASN A 126 -22.70 7.26 4.11
CA ASN A 126 -22.50 8.70 3.99
C ASN A 126 -21.50 9.31 5.01
N GLN A 127 -20.52 8.57 5.50
CA GLN A 127 -19.44 9.07 6.35
C GLN A 127 -18.23 9.42 5.49
N THR A 128 -17.61 10.58 5.72
CA THR A 128 -16.49 11.12 4.93
C THR A 128 -15.33 10.14 4.81
N THR A 129 -14.97 9.47 5.91
CA THR A 129 -13.91 8.45 5.91
C THR A 129 -14.22 7.24 5.05
N ASN A 130 -15.49 6.82 4.97
CA ASN A 130 -15.91 5.70 4.14
C ASN A 130 -16.03 6.10 2.67
N LEU A 131 -16.43 7.35 2.38
CA LEU A 131 -16.40 7.90 1.03
C LEU A 131 -14.97 8.00 0.49
N ARG A 132 -14.01 8.48 1.30
CA ARG A 132 -12.59 8.54 0.93
C ARG A 132 -12.03 7.15 0.61
N ARG A 133 -12.30 6.15 1.46
CA ARG A 133 -11.90 4.76 1.20
C ARG A 133 -12.47 4.21 -0.10
N LEU A 134 -13.77 4.42 -0.33
CA LEU A 134 -14.41 3.98 -1.58
C LEU A 134 -13.75 4.64 -2.81
N TYR A 135 -13.47 5.94 -2.74
CA TYR A 135 -12.78 6.66 -3.81
C TYR A 135 -11.38 6.09 -4.06
N ASP A 136 -10.59 5.87 -3.01
CA ASP A 136 -9.24 5.33 -3.11
C ASP A 136 -9.24 3.90 -3.69
N ASP A 137 -10.18 3.05 -3.28
CA ASP A 137 -10.35 1.71 -3.82
C ASP A 137 -10.74 1.73 -5.31
N LEU A 138 -11.69 2.59 -5.70
CA LEU A 138 -12.06 2.80 -7.10
C LEU A 138 -10.86 3.25 -7.94
N GLU A 139 -10.16 4.30 -7.50
CA GLU A 139 -8.97 4.83 -8.17
C GLU A 139 -7.89 3.78 -8.33
N ARG A 140 -7.63 2.97 -7.29
CA ARG A 140 -6.64 1.89 -7.33
C ARG A 140 -6.93 0.91 -8.47
N HIS A 141 -8.16 0.45 -8.60
CA HIS A 141 -8.51 -0.50 -9.66
C HIS A 141 -8.55 0.16 -11.03
N LEU A 142 -9.11 1.36 -11.17
CA LEU A 142 -9.19 2.07 -12.45
C LEU A 142 -7.80 2.43 -13.00
N ARG A 143 -6.88 2.91 -12.16
CA ARG A 143 -5.49 3.20 -12.58
C ARG A 143 -4.75 1.93 -13.00
N SER A 144 -4.98 0.82 -12.31
CA SER A 144 -4.36 -0.46 -12.66
C SER A 144 -4.88 -1.00 -14.00
N LEU A 145 -6.18 -0.83 -14.28
CA LEU A 145 -6.77 -1.20 -15.56
C LEU A 145 -6.24 -0.32 -16.71
N ASP A 146 -6.14 0.99 -16.48
CA ASP A 146 -5.58 1.95 -17.44
C ASP A 146 -4.12 1.64 -17.77
N ALA A 147 -3.31 1.31 -16.75
CA ALA A 147 -1.92 0.85 -16.94
C ALA A 147 -1.80 -0.48 -17.71
N MET A 148 -2.87 -1.28 -17.74
CA MET A 148 -2.99 -2.51 -18.55
C MET A 148 -3.69 -2.26 -19.89
N HIS A 149 -3.74 -0.99 -20.33
CA HIS A 149 -4.36 -0.54 -21.57
C HIS A 149 -5.83 -0.94 -21.73
N GLN A 150 -6.56 -1.08 -20.61
CA GLN A 150 -8.00 -1.30 -20.64
C GLN A 150 -8.74 0.03 -20.73
N ASP A 151 -9.80 0.06 -21.54
CA ASP A 151 -10.65 1.23 -21.69
C ASP A 151 -11.56 1.42 -20.47
N VAL A 152 -11.14 2.29 -19.56
CA VAL A 152 -11.90 2.67 -18.36
C VAL A 152 -12.83 3.87 -18.57
N THR A 153 -13.01 4.32 -19.82
CA THR A 153 -13.80 5.52 -20.14
C THR A 153 -15.26 5.22 -20.48
N GLN A 154 -15.60 3.94 -20.60
CA GLN A 154 -16.92 3.48 -21.00
C GLN A 154 -18.02 3.82 -19.99
N ASP A 155 -19.24 4.06 -20.49
CA ASP A 155 -20.39 4.46 -19.69
C ASP A 155 -20.79 3.42 -18.62
N VAL A 156 -20.41 2.15 -18.79
CA VAL A 156 -20.60 1.10 -17.77
C VAL A 156 -19.93 1.46 -16.44
N PHE A 157 -18.78 2.15 -16.47
CA PHE A 157 -18.10 2.59 -15.25
C PHE A 157 -18.84 3.73 -14.56
N ILE A 158 -19.59 4.56 -15.29
CA ILE A 158 -20.45 5.59 -14.70
C ILE A 158 -21.56 4.93 -13.89
N SER A 159 -22.26 3.95 -14.48
CA SER A 159 -23.30 3.18 -13.79
C SER A 159 -22.73 2.41 -12.60
N MET A 160 -21.57 1.78 -12.78
CA MET A 160 -20.89 1.03 -11.72
C MET A 160 -20.53 1.94 -10.54
N ILE A 161 -19.84 3.06 -10.78
CA ILE A 161 -19.43 4.00 -9.72
C ILE A 161 -20.67 4.57 -9.02
N THR A 162 -21.67 5.05 -9.77
CA THR A 162 -22.89 5.63 -9.19
C THR A 162 -23.68 4.63 -8.34
N SER A 163 -23.70 3.35 -8.71
CA SER A 163 -24.34 2.30 -7.88
C SER A 163 -23.69 2.10 -6.50
N LYS A 164 -22.43 2.52 -6.33
CA LYS A 164 -21.69 2.41 -5.05
C LYS A 164 -21.81 3.65 -4.19
N LEU A 165 -22.36 4.74 -4.71
CA LEU A 165 -22.47 6.02 -3.99
C LEU A 165 -23.74 6.04 -3.11
N PRO A 166 -23.67 6.60 -1.89
CA PRO A 166 -24.86 6.83 -1.08
C PRO A 166 -25.77 7.88 -1.70
N LYS A 167 -27.08 7.80 -1.41
CA LYS A 167 -28.13 8.67 -1.93
C LYS A 167 -27.80 10.17 -1.83
N GLU A 168 -27.22 10.60 -0.72
CA GLU A 168 -26.84 12.00 -0.49
C GLU A 168 -25.85 12.50 -1.55
N VAL A 169 -24.84 11.69 -1.87
CA VAL A 169 -23.81 12.04 -2.86
C VAL A 169 -24.42 12.06 -4.26
N LEU A 170 -25.38 11.15 -4.54
CA LEU A 170 -26.10 11.13 -5.80
C LEU A 170 -26.96 12.38 -6.00
N ILE A 171 -27.62 12.89 -4.95
CA ILE A 171 -28.38 14.14 -5.04
C ILE A 171 -27.45 15.30 -5.42
N GLN A 172 -26.29 15.40 -4.79
CA GLN A 172 -25.29 16.43 -5.10
C GLN A 172 -24.73 16.28 -6.52
N LEU A 173 -24.53 15.04 -6.96
CA LEU A 173 -24.14 14.74 -8.33
C LEU A 173 -25.19 15.25 -9.32
N GLU A 174 -26.47 14.94 -9.11
CA GLU A 174 -27.57 15.37 -9.99
C GLU A 174 -27.73 16.89 -10.01
N ILE A 175 -27.55 17.56 -8.87
CA ILE A 175 -27.52 19.04 -8.82
C ILE A 175 -26.38 19.58 -9.69
N GLN A 176 -25.19 18.98 -9.62
CA GLN A 176 -24.04 19.42 -10.41
C GLN A 176 -24.17 19.10 -11.90
N LYS A 177 -24.93 18.06 -12.29
CA LYS A 177 -25.13 17.74 -13.70
C LYS A 177 -25.82 18.89 -14.46
N GLY A 178 -26.69 19.65 -13.80
CA GLY A 178 -27.46 20.71 -14.43
C GLY A 178 -28.23 20.20 -15.66
N ASN A 179 -28.43 21.06 -16.67
CA ASN A 179 -29.12 20.69 -17.91
C ASN A 179 -28.15 20.15 -18.99
N ASN A 180 -28.31 18.86 -19.30
CA ASN A 180 -27.95 18.17 -20.56
C ASN A 180 -26.47 18.04 -21.00
N GLU A 181 -25.48 18.24 -20.14
CA GLU A 181 -24.10 17.87 -20.51
C GLU A 181 -23.84 16.37 -20.31
N ARG A 182 -23.21 15.69 -21.29
CA ARG A 182 -22.81 14.29 -21.14
C ARG A 182 -21.73 14.17 -20.05
N TRP A 183 -22.03 13.34 -19.06
CA TRP A 183 -21.07 12.99 -18.02
C TRP A 183 -20.10 11.92 -18.51
N THR A 184 -18.83 12.09 -18.18
CA THR A 184 -17.78 11.12 -18.44
C THR A 184 -17.28 10.53 -17.13
N VAL A 185 -16.62 9.36 -17.20
CA VAL A 185 -15.98 8.75 -16.05
C VAL A 185 -14.97 9.71 -15.40
N GLY A 186 -14.23 10.48 -16.21
CA GLY A 186 -13.30 11.50 -15.72
C GLY A 186 -13.98 12.59 -14.90
N LYS A 187 -15.08 13.17 -15.41
CA LYS A 187 -15.88 14.18 -14.68
C LYS A 187 -16.45 13.62 -13.38
N LEU A 188 -16.93 12.37 -13.40
CA LEU A 188 -17.45 11.69 -12.21
C LEU A 188 -16.37 11.48 -11.14
N ARG A 189 -15.17 11.03 -11.53
CA ARG A 189 -14.02 10.88 -10.63
C ARG A 189 -13.61 12.21 -10.01
N GLN A 190 -13.57 13.27 -10.82
CA GLN A 190 -13.25 14.62 -10.37
C GLN A 190 -14.31 15.12 -9.38
N PHE A 191 -15.59 15.00 -9.71
CA PHE A 191 -16.70 15.34 -8.83
C PHE A 191 -16.56 14.66 -7.47
N PHE A 192 -16.39 13.34 -7.47
CA PHE A 192 -16.39 12.58 -6.22
C PHE A 192 -15.21 12.98 -5.32
N ASN A 193 -14.02 13.19 -5.90
CA ASN A 193 -12.86 13.69 -5.14
C ASN A 193 -13.08 15.10 -4.58
N THR A 194 -13.63 16.01 -5.39
CA THR A 194 -13.92 17.39 -4.96
C THR A 194 -14.95 17.41 -3.84
N TYR A 195 -16.02 16.62 -3.96
CA TYR A 195 -17.04 16.49 -2.93
C TYR A 195 -16.45 15.99 -1.60
N ILE A 196 -15.63 14.92 -1.63
CA ILE A 196 -14.96 14.39 -0.43
C ILE A 196 -14.04 15.44 0.19
N THR A 197 -13.21 16.09 -0.63
CA THR A 197 -12.23 17.08 -0.17
C THR A 197 -12.92 18.30 0.48
N ALA A 198 -14.00 18.80 -0.12
CA ALA A 198 -14.79 19.89 0.45
C ALA A 198 -15.39 19.52 1.81
N ARG A 199 -15.86 18.27 1.93
CA ARG A 199 -16.44 17.75 3.18
C ARG A 199 -15.39 17.56 4.27
N GLU A 200 -14.21 17.05 3.93
CA GLU A 200 -13.07 16.94 4.85
C GLU A 200 -12.63 18.33 5.35
N ALA A 201 -12.62 19.33 4.48
CA ALA A 201 -12.31 20.71 4.85
C ALA A 201 -13.35 21.31 5.80
N ALA A 202 -14.65 21.14 5.50
CA ALA A 202 -15.73 21.61 6.35
C ALA A 202 -15.71 20.94 7.75
N GLU A 203 -15.46 19.64 7.82
CA GLU A 203 -15.30 18.91 9.08
C GLU A 203 -14.10 19.41 9.89
N SER A 204 -13.01 19.78 9.22
CA SER A 204 -11.81 20.32 9.87
C SER A 204 -12.08 21.71 10.46
N GLN A 205 -12.74 22.60 9.71
CA GLN A 205 -13.12 23.94 10.17
C GLN A 205 -14.11 23.91 11.34
N SER A 206 -15.06 22.98 11.33
CA SER A 206 -16.04 22.82 12.43
C SER A 206 -15.42 22.33 13.74
N LYS A 207 -14.24 21.69 13.71
CA LYS A 207 -13.53 21.24 14.92
C LYS A 207 -12.75 22.37 15.58
N GLU A 208 -12.41 23.43 14.85
CA GLU A 208 -11.65 24.58 15.37
C GLU A 208 -12.55 25.61 16.07
N THR A 209 -13.88 25.54 15.92
CA THR A 209 -14.81 26.57 16.43
C THR A 209 -15.27 26.38 17.89
N HIS A 210 -14.73 25.39 18.63
CA HIS A 210 -15.09 25.12 20.03
C HIS A 210 -14.04 25.54 21.09
N THR A 211 -13.07 26.39 20.72
CA THR A 211 -12.29 27.18 21.70
C THR A 211 -12.52 28.67 21.45
N GLY A 212 -13.73 29.14 21.76
CA GLY A 212 -14.01 30.57 21.85
C GLY A 212 -13.33 31.20 23.07
N PRO A 213 -12.83 32.44 22.96
CA PRO A 213 -12.18 33.16 24.05
C PRO A 213 -13.23 33.71 25.01
N SER A 214 -13.14 33.37 26.30
CA SER A 214 -13.88 34.08 27.34
C SER A 214 -13.01 35.22 27.86
N SER A 215 -13.39 36.45 27.53
CA SER A 215 -12.79 37.68 28.04
C SER A 215 -13.29 38.01 29.46
N GLU A 216 -12.45 38.75 30.18
CA GLU A 216 -12.75 39.66 31.32
C GLU A 216 -12.87 39.10 32.75
N GLU A 217 -11.69 39.08 33.39
CA GLU A 217 -11.37 39.62 34.73
C GLU A 217 -12.52 40.21 35.60
N LYS A 218 -12.75 39.62 36.79
CA LYS A 218 -12.27 40.15 38.10
C LYS A 218 -12.86 39.39 39.31
N GLN A 219 -11.95 39.07 40.22
CA GLN A 219 -12.09 39.07 41.69
C GLN A 219 -13.01 38.04 42.36
N GLN A 220 -12.44 37.05 43.05
CA GLN A 220 -12.21 37.14 44.50
C GLN A 220 -11.53 35.87 45.08
N SER A 221 -10.35 36.10 45.66
CA SER A 221 -9.86 35.54 46.94
C SER A 221 -10.15 34.08 47.32
N LYS A 222 -9.08 33.28 47.43
CA LYS A 222 -8.71 32.63 48.71
C LYS A 222 -7.26 32.12 48.69
N ILE A 223 -6.41 32.90 49.37
CA ILE A 223 -5.44 32.48 50.39
C ILE A 223 -4.65 31.19 50.08
N GLN A 224 -3.36 31.35 49.78
CA GLN A 224 -2.34 30.45 50.36
C GLN A 224 -1.34 31.31 51.13
N SER A 225 -1.26 31.05 52.43
CA SER A 225 -0.13 31.43 53.26
C SER A 225 0.94 30.35 53.15
N ASN A 226 2.13 30.80 52.74
CA ASN A 226 3.49 30.30 53.00
C ASN A 226 3.74 28.79 53.04
N SER A 227 4.67 28.30 52.21
CA SER A 227 6.10 28.42 52.52
C SER A 227 7.01 27.82 51.43
N SER A 228 8.02 28.62 51.02
CA SER A 228 9.40 28.28 50.62
C SER A 228 9.73 27.30 49.46
N ASN A 229 10.41 27.89 48.46
CA ASN A 229 11.61 27.42 47.73
C ASN A 229 11.58 26.10 46.95
N PHE A 230 11.56 26.19 45.60
CA PHE A 230 12.70 25.87 44.70
C PHE A 230 12.29 25.99 43.21
N GLN A 231 13.05 26.75 42.44
CA GLN A 231 13.29 26.55 40.99
C GLN A 231 14.83 26.34 40.84
N PRO A 232 15.43 25.87 39.72
CA PRO A 232 14.96 25.95 38.32
C PRO A 232 15.36 24.81 37.33
N GLY A 233 14.67 24.77 36.17
CA GLY A 233 15.26 24.62 34.83
C GLY A 233 15.64 23.23 34.27
N LYS A 234 15.25 22.94 33.01
CA LYS A 234 16.12 23.06 31.81
C LYS A 234 15.52 22.37 30.56
N HIS A 235 16.00 22.86 29.44
CA HIS A 235 15.64 22.73 28.03
C HIS A 235 16.28 21.49 27.34
N LEU A 236 15.73 21.12 26.16
CA LEU A 236 16.39 20.46 24.99
C LEU A 236 16.79 18.98 25.13
N SER A 237 16.83 18.11 24.10
CA SER A 237 16.82 18.23 22.62
C SER A 237 16.45 16.87 21.97
N ALA A 238 16.23 16.91 20.65
CA ALA A 238 16.26 15.76 19.75
C ALA A 238 17.60 14.99 19.82
N GLU A 239 17.52 13.65 19.86
CA GLU A 239 18.29 12.66 19.08
C GLU A 239 18.14 11.28 19.74
N ALA A 240 17.38 10.36 19.14
CA ALA A 240 17.53 8.90 19.33
C ALA A 240 16.61 8.12 18.37
N LEU A 241 16.99 8.12 17.09
CA LEU A 241 16.62 7.06 16.15
C LEU A 241 17.38 5.78 16.55
N MET A 242 16.70 4.63 16.59
CA MET A 242 17.09 3.38 15.89
C MET A 242 16.13 2.21 16.22
N THR A 243 15.35 1.85 15.20
CA THR A 243 15.04 0.49 14.70
C THR A 243 14.29 -0.53 15.57
N ILE A 244 13.15 -1.03 15.05
CA ILE A 244 12.83 -2.45 14.75
C ILE A 244 11.37 -2.53 14.21
N LYS A 245 11.21 -2.93 12.94
CA LYS A 245 9.99 -3.53 12.32
C LYS A 245 9.86 -4.99 12.84
N PRO A 246 8.72 -5.75 12.76
CA PRO A 246 7.61 -5.60 11.80
C PRO A 246 6.19 -6.04 12.29
N PHE A 247 5.23 -5.98 11.34
CA PHE A 247 4.00 -6.79 11.17
C PHE A 247 2.76 -6.57 12.06
N GLY A 248 1.63 -6.23 11.39
CA GLY A 248 0.27 -6.54 11.88
C GLY A 248 -0.80 -5.51 11.49
N LYS A 249 -1.58 -5.82 10.46
CA LYS A 249 -2.75 -5.07 9.98
C LYS A 249 -3.79 -4.83 11.10
N ASN A 250 -4.29 -3.61 11.26
CA ASN A 250 -5.73 -3.32 11.22
C ASN A 250 -6.06 -1.83 11.28
N SER A 251 -7.09 -1.50 10.51
CA SER A 251 -7.71 -0.22 10.21
C SER A 251 -8.11 0.65 11.41
N GLY A 252 -8.05 1.97 11.20
CA GLY A 252 -9.12 2.88 11.61
C GLY A 252 -8.82 3.84 12.76
N SER A 253 -9.09 5.12 12.48
CA SER A 253 -9.11 6.29 13.36
C SER A 253 -7.77 6.98 13.55
N GLY A 254 -7.64 8.14 12.89
CA GLY A 254 -6.67 9.18 13.22
C GLY A 254 -6.97 9.83 14.57
N ASN A 255 -6.96 9.05 15.64
CA ASN A 255 -6.38 9.52 16.89
C ASN A 255 -4.92 9.11 16.80
N SER A 256 -4.01 10.07 16.92
CA SER A 256 -2.61 9.75 17.21
C SER A 256 -2.60 8.68 18.30
N ILE A 257 -1.89 7.59 18.06
CA ILE A 257 -1.90 6.44 18.96
C ILE A 257 -1.12 6.81 20.23
N VAL A 258 -1.79 7.52 21.13
CA VAL A 258 -1.18 8.00 22.37
C VAL A 258 -1.49 7.02 23.49
N CYS A 259 -0.44 6.52 24.11
CA CYS A 259 -0.52 5.67 25.28
C CYS A 259 -1.16 6.43 26.45
N ARG A 260 -2.20 5.85 27.05
CA ARG A 260 -2.90 6.48 28.18
C ARG A 260 -2.05 6.62 29.45
N TYR A 261 -0.94 5.90 29.53
CA TYR A 261 -0.11 5.87 30.73
C TYR A 261 1.10 6.79 30.64
N CYS A 262 1.78 6.81 29.48
CA CYS A 262 3.05 7.51 29.31
C CYS A 262 3.06 8.55 28.19
N ASP A 263 1.90 8.79 27.57
CA ASP A 263 1.71 9.74 26.48
C ASP A 263 2.61 9.51 25.25
N GLY A 264 3.16 8.29 25.13
CA GLY A 264 4.01 7.85 24.01
C GLY A 264 3.21 7.33 22.81
N HIS A 265 3.86 7.26 21.64
CA HIS A 265 3.24 6.84 20.38
C HIS A 265 3.16 5.30 20.22
N HIS A 266 2.34 4.64 21.03
CA HIS A 266 2.11 3.19 20.96
C HIS A 266 0.77 2.80 21.61
N TRP A 267 0.30 1.57 21.39
CA TRP A 267 -0.91 1.08 22.05
C TRP A 267 -0.71 1.03 23.58
N SER A 268 -1.76 1.29 24.35
CA SER A 268 -1.64 1.29 25.82
C SER A 268 -1.25 -0.09 26.38
N ASP A 269 -1.57 -1.20 25.70
CA ASP A 269 -1.13 -2.54 26.09
C ASP A 269 0.37 -2.79 25.86
N GLU A 270 1.01 -2.04 24.97
CA GLU A 270 2.44 -2.12 24.65
C GLU A 270 3.32 -1.22 25.52
N CYS A 271 2.74 -0.52 26.51
CA CYS A 271 3.48 0.40 27.36
C CYS A 271 4.54 -0.32 28.20
N ARG A 272 5.82 0.01 27.95
CA ARG A 272 6.97 -0.48 28.73
C ARG A 272 7.24 0.33 29.99
N LYS A 273 6.83 1.61 30.03
CA LYS A 273 7.01 2.50 31.20
C LYS A 273 6.17 2.07 32.40
N PHE A 274 4.98 1.54 32.15
CA PHE A 274 4.10 0.96 33.16
C PHE A 274 3.94 -0.53 32.83
N SER A 275 4.79 -1.37 33.40
CA SER A 275 4.94 -2.77 33.01
C SER A 275 4.04 -3.75 33.77
N THR A 276 3.48 -3.33 34.91
CA THR A 276 2.60 -4.18 35.75
C THR A 276 1.15 -3.70 35.74
N ILE A 277 0.21 -4.59 36.12
CA ILE A 277 -1.21 -4.23 36.22
C ILE A 277 -1.43 -3.18 37.32
N GLU A 278 -0.70 -3.28 38.42
CA GLU A 278 -0.82 -2.42 39.59
C GLU A 278 -0.39 -0.98 39.26
N ASP A 279 0.77 -0.81 38.62
CA ASP A 279 1.27 0.51 38.19
C ASP A 279 0.30 1.17 37.20
N ARG A 280 -0.26 0.36 36.29
CA ARG A 280 -1.26 0.83 35.31
C ARG A 280 -2.55 1.25 35.99
N LYS A 281 -3.07 0.47 36.94
CA LYS A 281 -4.28 0.80 37.73
C LYS A 281 -4.09 2.06 38.57
N GLN A 282 -2.90 2.25 39.14
CA GLN A 282 -2.54 3.43 39.92
C GLN A 282 -2.56 4.69 39.03
N LYS A 283 -2.04 4.60 37.80
CA LYS A 283 -2.02 5.73 36.85
C LYS A 283 -3.41 6.17 36.38
N ILE A 284 -4.36 5.24 36.29
CA ILE A 284 -5.74 5.50 35.84
C ILE A 284 -6.75 5.53 36.99
N LYS A 285 -6.31 5.81 38.22
CA LYS A 285 -7.19 5.91 39.40
C LYS A 285 -8.30 6.92 39.13
N GLY A 286 -9.56 6.51 39.27
CA GLY A 286 -10.74 7.33 38.96
C GLY A 286 -11.28 7.18 37.52
N SER A 287 -10.66 6.34 36.69
CA SER A 287 -11.20 5.94 35.38
C SER A 287 -11.73 4.51 35.41
N CYS A 288 -12.70 4.22 34.54
CA CYS A 288 -13.24 2.87 34.35
C CYS A 288 -12.15 1.91 33.84
N TYR A 289 -11.95 0.76 34.48
CA TYR A 289 -10.94 -0.22 34.05
C TYR A 289 -11.32 -1.00 32.80
N THR A 290 -12.58 -0.91 32.35
CA THR A 290 -13.06 -1.58 31.13
C THR A 290 -12.85 -0.74 29.88
N CYS A 291 -13.14 0.56 29.93
CA CYS A 291 -13.07 1.46 28.77
C CYS A 291 -12.08 2.63 28.92
N LEU A 292 -11.38 2.74 30.06
CA LEU A 292 -10.44 3.80 30.41
C LEU A 292 -11.04 5.22 30.37
N LYS A 293 -12.37 5.39 30.48
CA LYS A 293 -12.99 6.73 30.52
C LYS A 293 -13.27 7.14 31.97
N PRO A 294 -13.10 8.43 32.34
CA PRO A 294 -13.56 8.93 33.63
C PRO A 294 -15.09 8.98 33.70
N GLY A 295 -15.63 9.13 34.92
CA GLY A 295 -17.06 9.37 35.16
C GLY A 295 -17.92 8.15 35.47
N HIS A 296 -17.36 6.93 35.48
CA HIS A 296 -18.03 5.71 35.94
C HIS A 296 -17.01 4.64 36.35
N VAL A 297 -17.45 3.65 37.13
CA VAL A 297 -16.66 2.46 37.49
C VAL A 297 -16.95 1.31 36.52
N SER A 298 -16.08 0.29 36.48
CA SER A 298 -16.22 -0.86 35.57
C SER A 298 -17.56 -1.59 35.66
N ARG A 299 -18.19 -1.58 36.85
CA ARG A 299 -19.50 -2.20 37.08
C ARG A 299 -20.63 -1.51 36.31
N ASP A 300 -20.54 -0.20 36.13
CA ASP A 300 -21.56 0.63 35.47
C ASP A 300 -21.21 0.91 34.00
N CYS A 301 -20.20 0.20 33.48
CA CYS A 301 -19.71 0.40 32.13
C CYS A 301 -20.64 -0.27 31.12
N LYS A 302 -21.28 0.54 30.27
CA LYS A 302 -22.10 0.06 29.13
C LYS A 302 -21.26 -0.46 27.95
N PHE A 303 -19.93 -0.45 28.06
CA PHE A 303 -19.04 -0.92 27.00
C PHE A 303 -18.81 -2.43 27.13
N GLU A 304 -19.44 -3.20 26.26
CA GLU A 304 -19.32 -4.65 26.21
C GLU A 304 -18.53 -5.06 24.96
N LYS A 305 -17.21 -5.22 25.13
CA LYS A 305 -16.33 -5.84 24.13
C LYS A 305 -15.42 -6.85 24.78
N ALA A 306 -15.26 -8.00 24.13
CA ALA A 306 -14.31 -9.00 24.55
C ALA A 306 -12.87 -8.48 24.50
N CYS A 307 -12.08 -8.81 25.52
CA CYS A 307 -10.67 -8.48 25.56
C CYS A 307 -9.94 -9.19 24.42
N TYR A 308 -9.07 -8.46 23.71
CA TYR A 308 -8.32 -9.00 22.56
C TYR A 308 -7.43 -10.20 22.93
N HIS A 309 -6.83 -10.16 24.13
CA HIS A 309 -5.83 -11.13 24.60
C HIS A 309 -6.45 -12.38 25.25
N CYS A 310 -7.51 -12.24 26.06
CA CYS A 310 -8.10 -13.38 26.77
C CYS A 310 -9.50 -13.79 26.28
N LYS A 311 -10.08 -13.04 25.34
CA LYS A 311 -11.43 -13.24 24.77
C LYS A 311 -12.59 -13.20 25.77
N GLN A 312 -12.32 -12.88 27.04
CA GLN A 312 -13.38 -12.69 28.04
C GLN A 312 -14.13 -11.38 27.78
N SER A 313 -15.46 -11.45 27.82
CA SER A 313 -16.38 -10.34 27.55
C SER A 313 -16.48 -9.33 28.70
N LYS A 314 -16.02 -9.66 29.91
CA LYS A 314 -16.27 -8.84 31.10
C LYS A 314 -14.98 -8.43 31.82
N GLY A 315 -14.95 -7.14 32.18
CA GLY A 315 -14.26 -6.65 33.37
C GLY A 315 -12.97 -5.85 33.19
N HIS A 316 -12.34 -5.83 32.00
CA HIS A 316 -11.05 -5.14 31.83
C HIS A 316 -10.77 -4.67 30.40
N HIS A 317 -10.00 -3.58 30.29
CA HIS A 317 -9.41 -3.11 29.05
C HIS A 317 -8.21 -3.98 28.64
N ARG A 318 -7.90 -4.07 27.35
CA ARG A 318 -6.78 -4.90 26.83
C ARG A 318 -5.44 -4.61 27.51
N SER A 319 -5.23 -3.37 27.93
CA SER A 319 -4.02 -2.90 28.62
C SER A 319 -3.99 -3.21 30.12
N LEU A 320 -4.95 -3.99 30.62
CA LEU A 320 -5.03 -4.52 31.98
C LEU A 320 -5.28 -6.04 31.95
N CYS A 321 -5.05 -6.72 30.82
CA CYS A 321 -5.29 -8.15 30.69
C CYS A 321 -4.24 -8.98 31.45
N PRO A 322 -4.64 -9.83 32.42
CA PRO A 322 -3.71 -10.70 33.15
C PRO A 322 -2.95 -11.71 32.30
N LYS A 323 -3.50 -12.11 31.13
CA LYS A 323 -2.80 -13.01 30.20
C LYS A 323 -1.65 -12.32 29.44
N LYS A 324 -1.58 -10.99 29.44
CA LYS A 324 -0.59 -10.22 28.68
C LYS A 324 0.39 -9.44 29.57
N ILE A 325 -0.06 -9.01 30.76
CA ILE A 325 0.70 -8.11 31.63
C ILE A 325 0.83 -8.77 33.00
N PRO A 326 2.04 -8.87 33.56
CA PRO A 326 2.25 -9.48 34.86
C PRO A 326 1.64 -8.63 35.99
N SER A 327 1.11 -9.30 37.01
CA SER A 327 0.79 -8.69 38.31
C SER A 327 2.02 -8.74 39.21
N GLN A 328 2.21 -7.74 40.07
CA GLN A 328 3.29 -7.71 41.07
C GLN A 328 3.21 -8.86 42.09
N HIS A 329 2.06 -9.54 42.19
CA HIS A 329 1.93 -10.77 42.96
C HIS A 329 2.35 -11.98 42.11
N LYS A 330 3.63 -12.37 42.20
CA LYS A 330 4.07 -13.74 41.86
C LYS A 330 3.35 -14.71 42.78
N GLU A 331 2.50 -15.58 42.25
CA GLU A 331 2.29 -16.89 42.87
C GLU A 331 3.46 -17.79 42.51
N VAL A 332 4.18 -18.16 43.57
CA VAL A 332 4.99 -19.36 43.70
C VAL A 332 4.05 -20.57 43.69
N SER A 333 4.44 -21.65 43.02
CA SER A 333 3.98 -23.07 43.12
C SER A 333 3.39 -23.69 41.85
N HIS A 334 4.21 -24.46 41.12
CA HIS A 334 4.08 -25.93 40.99
C HIS A 334 5.13 -26.45 40.00
N LEU A 335 6.19 -27.06 40.56
CA LEU A 335 7.06 -28.03 39.90
C LEU A 335 7.46 -29.02 40.99
N ALA A 336 6.80 -30.17 41.02
CA ALA A 336 7.27 -31.46 41.53
C ALA A 336 6.07 -32.42 41.58
N ASP A 337 5.97 -33.29 40.57
CA ASP A 337 5.74 -34.73 40.72
C ASP A 337 5.40 -35.30 39.34
N GLU A 338 6.43 -35.83 38.66
CA GLU A 338 6.42 -37.05 37.85
C GLU A 338 7.76 -37.23 37.09
N ILE A 339 8.31 -38.45 37.17
CA ILE A 339 9.52 -38.99 36.49
C ILE A 339 10.84 -38.57 37.20
N LEU A 340 11.55 -39.43 37.95
CA LEU A 340 11.88 -40.85 37.74
C LEU A 340 12.18 -41.54 39.08
#